data_AF-A0A920AX22-F1
#
_entry.id   AF-A0A920AX22-F1
#
_cell.length_a   1.000
_cell.length_b   1.000
_cell.length_c   1.000
_cell.angle_alpha   90.00
_cell.angle_beta   90.00
_cell.angle_gamma   90.00
#
_symmetry.space_group_name_H-M   'P 1'
#
loop_
_entity.id
_entity.type
_entity.pdbx_description
1 polymer ?
#
loop_
_entity_poly.entity_id
_entity_poly.type
_entity_poly.pdbx_seq_one_letter_code
_entity_poly.pdbx_strand_id
1 'polypeptide(L)'
;MCNTVDPWGGSYYIESLTHQLVERAMIHINEINDAGGMTRAIEKGIPKMRIEQAATQKQAKIDNKEIIIVGVNKFKLEKRK
;
A
#
# COMPACT_ATOMS: atom_id res chain seq x y z
N MET A 1 -0.65 17.87 -18.37
CA MET A 1 -1.65 17.01 -17.70
C MET A 1 -2.73 17.81 -16.95
N CYS A 2 -2.81 19.14 -17.11
CA CYS A 2 -3.77 19.97 -16.36
C CYS A 2 -4.97 20.46 -17.19
N ASN A 3 -5.06 20.06 -18.46
CA ASN A 3 -6.06 20.60 -19.41
C ASN A 3 -7.22 19.62 -19.67
N THR A 4 -7.20 18.45 -19.04
CA THR A 4 -8.21 17.40 -19.19
C THR A 4 -8.52 16.84 -17.81
N VAL A 5 -9.82 16.72 -17.50
CA VAL A 5 -10.28 16.03 -16.29
C VAL A 5 -10.13 14.52 -16.51
N ASP A 6 -9.44 13.87 -15.58
CA ASP A 6 -9.04 12.45 -15.61
C ASP A 6 -8.42 11.97 -16.95
N PRO A 7 -7.13 12.25 -17.18
CA PRO A 7 -6.44 11.85 -18.42
C PRO A 7 -6.23 10.34 -18.54
N TRP A 8 -6.50 9.56 -17.49
CA TRP A 8 -6.32 8.12 -17.47
C TRP A 8 -7.64 7.36 -17.57
N GLY A 9 -8.77 8.06 -17.49
CA GLY A 9 -10.10 7.49 -17.63
C GLY A 9 -10.27 6.76 -18.95
N GLY A 10 -10.81 5.54 -18.89
CA GLY A 10 -10.96 4.66 -20.05
C GLY A 10 -9.72 3.86 -20.45
N SER A 11 -8.59 4.02 -19.75
CA SER A 11 -7.44 3.10 -19.88
C SER A 11 -7.81 1.73 -19.33
N TYR A 12 -7.94 0.73 -20.20
CA TYR A 12 -8.30 -0.65 -19.80
C TYR A 12 -7.46 -1.18 -18.63
N TYR A 13 -6.15 -0.88 -18.64
CA TYR A 13 -5.26 -1.29 -17.57
C TYR A 13 -5.56 -0.59 -16.24
N ILE A 14 -5.67 0.75 -16.25
CA ILE A 14 -5.91 1.52 -15.02
C ILE A 14 -7.31 1.27 -14.48
N GLU A 15 -8.31 1.16 -15.34
CA GLU A 15 -9.69 0.81 -14.92
C GLU A 15 -9.74 -0.57 -14.27
N SER A 16 -9.06 -1.57 -14.85
CA SER A 16 -8.99 -2.92 -14.26
C SER A 16 -8.28 -2.94 -12.91
N LEU A 17 -7.22 -2.14 -12.75
CA LEU A 17 -6.49 -2.01 -11.49
C LEU A 17 -7.34 -1.29 -10.44
N THR A 18 -8.05 -0.23 -10.83
CA THR A 18 -8.96 0.50 -9.97
C THR A 18 -10.06 -0.41 -9.46
N HIS A 19 -10.67 -1.22 -10.34
CA HIS A 19 -11.69 -2.18 -9.95
C HIS A 19 -11.16 -3.21 -8.95
N GLN A 20 -10.01 -3.84 -9.23
CA GLN A 20 -9.38 -4.81 -8.33
C GLN A 20 -9.00 -4.20 -6.98
N LEU A 21 -8.56 -2.94 -6.96
CA LEU A 21 -8.21 -2.25 -5.72
C LEU A 21 -9.46 -2.04 -4.85
N VAL A 22 -10.56 -1.59 -5.46
CA VAL A 22 -11.85 -1.40 -4.77
C VAL A 22 -12.36 -2.73 -4.22
N GLU A 23 -12.33 -3.80 -5.00
CA GLU A 23 -12.78 -5.13 -4.58
C GLU A 23 -12.01 -5.62 -3.33
N ARG A 24 -10.67 -5.51 -3.36
CA ARG A 24 -9.82 -5.89 -2.22
C ARG A 24 -10.06 -5.02 -0.99
N ALA A 25 -10.28 -3.72 -1.18
CA ALA A 25 -10.59 -2.81 -0.08
C ALA A 25 -11.94 -3.15 0.56
N MET A 26 -12.95 -3.47 -0.26
CA MET A 26 -14.29 -3.84 0.22
C MET A 26 -14.27 -5.13 1.04
N ILE A 27 -13.43 -6.11 0.70
CA ILE A 27 -13.23 -7.31 1.52
C ILE A 27 -12.81 -6.92 2.95
N HIS A 28 -11.80 -6.06 3.10
CA HIS A 28 -11.35 -5.61 4.42
C HIS A 28 -12.40 -4.77 5.17
N ILE A 29 -13.17 -3.95 4.45
CA ILE A 29 -14.26 -3.17 5.05
C ILE A 29 -15.35 -4.11 5.60
N ASN A 30 -15.71 -5.14 4.84
CA ASN A 30 -16.70 -6.13 5.27
C ASN A 30 -16.19 -6.94 6.46
N GLU A 31 -14.92 -7.37 6.46
CA GLU A 31 -14.29 -8.02 7.63
C GLU A 31 -14.40 -7.17 8.90
N ILE A 32 -14.20 -5.85 8.80
CA ILE A 32 -14.29 -4.92 9.92
C ILE A 32 -15.75 -4.73 10.37
N ASN A 33 -16.67 -4.64 9.42
CA ASN A 33 -18.10 -4.51 9.72
C ASN A 33 -18.63 -5.74 10.45
N ASP A 34 -18.28 -6.95 9.98
CA ASP A 34 -18.66 -8.22 10.60
C ASP A 34 -18.02 -8.39 11.99
N ALA A 35 -16.81 -7.86 12.19
CA ALA A 35 -16.15 -7.82 13.50
C ALA A 35 -16.84 -6.87 14.52
N GLY A 36 -17.91 -6.17 14.10
CA GLY A 36 -18.70 -5.25 14.92
C GLY A 36 -18.27 -3.80 14.81
N GLY A 37 -17.74 -3.42 13.64
CA GLY A 37 -17.36 -2.05 13.29
C GLY A 37 -15.93 -1.68 13.70
N MET A 38 -15.47 -0.54 13.19
CA MET A 38 -14.09 -0.06 13.34
C MET A 38 -13.67 0.10 14.81
N THR A 39 -14.58 0.52 15.69
CA THR A 39 -14.30 0.71 17.12
C THR A 39 -13.85 -0.59 17.80
N ARG A 40 -14.57 -1.69 17.57
CA ARG A 40 -14.20 -3.01 18.12
C ARG A 40 -12.95 -3.58 17.47
N ALA A 41 -12.73 -3.29 16.18
CA ALA A 41 -11.52 -3.70 15.48
C ALA A 41 -10.26 -3.02 16.08
N ILE A 42 -10.37 -1.75 16.50
CA ILE A 42 -9.29 -1.02 17.18
C ILE A 42 -9.02 -1.60 18.58
N GLU A 43 -10.06 -1.92 19.36
CA GLU A 43 -9.92 -2.57 20.68
C GLU A 43 -9.21 -3.93 20.57
N LYS A 44 -9.53 -4.71 19.53
CA LYS A 44 -8.85 -5.99 19.23
C LYS A 44 -7.46 -5.79 18.62
N GLY A 45 -7.04 -4.56 18.32
CA GLY A 45 -5.73 -4.24 17.75
C GLY A 45 -5.50 -4.76 16.32
N ILE A 46 -6.55 -5.23 15.63
CA ILE A 46 -6.44 -5.89 14.32
C ILE A 46 -5.85 -4.96 13.25
N PRO A 47 -6.29 -3.68 13.12
CA PRO A 47 -5.72 -2.77 12.13
C PRO A 47 -4.24 -2.47 12.40
N LYS A 48 -3.87 -2.28 13.67
CA LYS A 48 -2.49 -1.98 14.07
C LYS A 48 -1.55 -3.15 13.73
N MET A 49 -1.94 -4.37 14.08
CA MET A 49 -1.15 -5.57 13.77
C MET A 49 -0.93 -5.73 12.27
N ARG A 50 -1.96 -5.53 11.44
CA ARG A 50 -1.84 -5.64 9.97
C ARG A 50 -0.91 -4.57 9.37
N ILE A 51 -0.96 -3.34 9.87
CA ILE A 51 -0.05 -2.27 9.44
C ILE A 51 1.40 -2.63 9.79
N GLU A 52 1.64 -3.11 11.00
CA GLU A 52 2.98 -3.53 11.44
C GLU A 52 3.50 -4.69 10.59
N GLN A 53 2.68 -5.71 10.32
CA GLN A 53 3.04 -6.81 9.44
C GLN A 53 3.43 -6.33 8.03
N ALA A 54 2.63 -5.43 7.44
CA ALA A 54 2.93 -4.86 6.13
C ALA A 54 4.22 -4.02 6.14
N ALA A 55 4.46 -3.26 7.21
CA ALA A 55 5.68 -2.48 7.40
C ALA A 55 6.91 -3.38 7.53
N THR A 56 6.85 -4.44 8.35
CA THR A 56 7.93 -5.41 8.50
C THR A 56 8.23 -6.14 7.19
N GLN A 57 7.21 -6.55 6.45
CA GLN A 57 7.40 -7.16 5.13
C GLN A 57 8.08 -6.20 4.15
N LYS A 58 7.64 -4.94 4.12
CA LYS A 58 8.26 -3.92 3.28
C LYS A 58 9.72 -3.69 3.67
N GLN A 59 10.01 -3.63 4.96
CA GLN A 59 11.38 -3.48 5.47
C GLN A 59 12.26 -4.67 5.06
N ALA A 60 11.79 -5.90 5.24
CA ALA A 60 12.51 -7.10 4.80
C ALA A 60 12.80 -7.08 3.29
N LYS A 61 11.86 -6.63 2.46
CA LYS A 61 12.06 -6.49 1.01
C LYS A 61 13.09 -5.42 0.63
N ILE A 62 13.17 -4.33 1.41
CA ILE A 62 14.19 -3.28 1.23
C ILE A 62 15.57 -3.84 1.59
N ASP A 63 15.65 -4.58 2.68
CA ASP A 63 16.88 -5.18 3.19
C ASP A 63 17.40 -6.28 2.24
N ASN A 64 16.50 -7.08 1.68
CA ASN A 64 16.77 -8.08 0.62
C ASN A 64 17.08 -7.47 -0.75
N LYS A 65 17.03 -6.14 -0.91
CA LYS A 65 17.22 -5.41 -2.18
C LYS A 65 16.21 -5.75 -3.29
N GLU A 66 15.07 -6.33 -2.95
CA GLU A 66 13.95 -6.51 -3.87
C GLU A 66 13.29 -5.16 -4.19
N ILE A 67 13.14 -4.32 -3.17
CA ILE A 67 12.71 -2.93 -3.33
C ILE A 67 13.96 -2.06 -3.33
N ILE A 68 14.28 -1.49 -4.49
CA ILE A 68 15.46 -0.64 -4.66
C ILE A 68 15.11 0.81 -4.30
N ILE A 69 15.80 1.35 -3.30
CA ILE A 69 15.77 2.75 -2.91
C ILE A 69 17.10 3.38 -3.33
N VAL A 70 17.06 4.14 -4.43
CA VAL A 70 18.22 4.84 -5.00
C VAL A 70 18.81 5.79 -3.96
N GLY A 71 20.12 5.71 -3.75
CA GLY A 71 20.86 6.50 -2.76
C GLY A 71 20.87 5.92 -1.33
N VAL A 72 20.00 4.95 -1.02
CA VAL A 72 19.91 4.32 0.31
C VAL A 72 20.39 2.87 0.31
N ASN A 73 19.87 2.01 -0.57
CA ASN A 73 20.28 0.59 -0.62
C ASN A 73 21.05 0.23 -1.90
N LYS A 74 20.88 1.01 -2.97
CA LYS A 74 21.59 0.87 -4.25
C LYS A 74 21.97 2.25 -4.78
N PHE A 75 23.08 2.33 -5.50
CA PHE A 75 23.60 3.60 -6.06
C PHE A 75 23.86 4.67 -4.98
N LYS A 76 24.54 4.28 -3.89
CA LYS A 76 24.99 5.25 -2.88
C LYS A 76 26.03 6.17 -3.52
N LEU A 77 25.83 7.48 -3.38
CA LEU A 77 26.87 8.46 -3.66
C LEU A 77 27.96 8.31 -2.60
N GLU A 78 29.23 8.34 -2.99
CA GLU A 78 30.31 8.43 -2.03
C GLU A 78 30.13 9.73 -1.23
N LYS A 79 30.10 9.62 0.10
CA LYS A 79 30.14 10.80 0.96
C LYS A 79 31.42 11.56 0.64
N ARG A 80 31.30 12.79 0.13
CA ARG A 80 32.41 13.75 0.15
C ARG A 80 32.86 13.86 1.61
N LYS A 81 34.15 13.57 1.83
CA LYS A 81 34.85 13.80 3.10
C LYS A 81 34.76 15.26 3.52
#